data_AF-A0AAW0KUT5-F1
#
_entry.id   AF-A0AAW0KUT5-F1
#
_cell.length_a   1.000
_cell.length_b   1.000
_cell.length_c   1.000
_cell.angle_alpha   90.00
_cell.angle_beta   90.00
_cell.angle_gamma   90.00
#
_symmetry.space_group_name_H-M   'P 1'
#
loop_
_entity.id
_entity.type
_entity.pdbx_description
1 polymer ?
#
loop_
_entity_poly.entity_id
_entity_poly.type
_entity_poly.pdbx_seq_one_letter_code
_entity_poly.pdbx_strand_id
1 'polypeptide(L)'
;MKRDYQTKYYQIKHYHLRHAKIHNPNKGPFEILIKKWRSYLRELEEKTELILTAALQSFLVCVIFAFAAILIPTSTSAQLTADFYQNVCPGALPTIRSVVRRAIRREPRMGASLLRLHFHDCFVNGCDGSVLLDDTANFTGEKTAFPNLNSLRGFDVVDQIKAAVDKY
;
A
#
# COMPACT_ATOMS: atom_id res chain seq x y z
N MET A 1 -54.72 -52.71 -22.59
CA MET A 1 -53.63 -51.75 -22.29
C MET A 1 -52.64 -51.55 -23.46
N LYS A 2 -53.09 -51.54 -24.74
CA LYS A 2 -52.24 -51.27 -25.93
C LYS A 2 -52.79 -50.18 -26.87
N ARG A 3 -53.93 -49.54 -26.53
CA ARG A 3 -54.56 -48.47 -27.32
C ARG A 3 -54.12 -47.05 -26.96
N ASP A 4 -53.38 -46.87 -25.86
CA ASP A 4 -53.04 -45.53 -25.33
C ASP A 4 -51.69 -44.99 -25.87
N TYR A 5 -50.82 -45.86 -26.40
CA TYR A 5 -49.49 -45.46 -26.88
C TYR A 5 -49.52 -44.79 -28.27
N GLN A 6 -50.38 -45.26 -29.18
CA GLN A 6 -50.48 -44.70 -30.54
C GLN A 6 -51.07 -43.29 -30.54
N THR A 7 -52.02 -43.01 -29.66
CA THR A 7 -52.67 -41.69 -29.55
C THR A 7 -51.68 -40.61 -29.10
N LYS A 8 -50.79 -40.94 -28.16
CA LYS A 8 -49.74 -40.02 -27.70
C LYS A 8 -48.71 -39.72 -28.80
N TYR A 9 -48.32 -40.73 -29.59
CA TYR A 9 -47.36 -40.53 -30.69
C TYR A 9 -47.91 -39.59 -31.78
N TYR A 10 -49.18 -39.74 -32.14
CA TYR A 10 -49.82 -38.87 -33.13
C TYR A 10 -49.96 -37.42 -32.67
N GLN A 11 -50.27 -37.18 -31.39
CA GLN A 11 -50.37 -35.82 -30.88
C GLN A 11 -49.02 -35.09 -30.83
N ILE A 12 -47.93 -35.78 -30.48
CA ILE A 12 -46.58 -35.18 -30.45
C ILE A 12 -46.12 -34.79 -31.86
N LYS A 13 -46.37 -35.64 -32.87
CA LYS A 13 -46.03 -35.34 -34.27
C LYS A 13 -46.82 -34.15 -34.82
N HIS A 14 -48.09 -34.00 -34.42
CA HIS A 14 -48.94 -32.88 -34.84
C HIS A 14 -48.63 -31.56 -34.13
N TYR A 15 -48.07 -31.61 -32.92
CA TYR A 15 -47.60 -30.42 -32.20
C TYR A 15 -46.35 -29.83 -32.87
N HIS A 16 -45.36 -30.67 -33.21
CA HIS A 16 -44.14 -30.21 -33.88
C HIS A 16 -44.39 -29.63 -35.28
N LEU A 17 -45.36 -30.17 -36.02
CA LEU A 17 -45.72 -29.63 -37.34
C LEU A 17 -46.43 -28.26 -37.28
N ARG A 18 -47.06 -27.91 -36.15
CA ARG A 18 -47.75 -26.61 -35.99
C ARG A 18 -46.85 -25.46 -35.53
N HIS A 19 -45.62 -25.75 -35.07
CA HIS A 19 -44.67 -24.74 -34.62
C HIS A 19 -43.51 -24.46 -35.61
N ALA A 20 -43.55 -25.05 -36.80
CA ALA A 20 -42.65 -24.68 -37.89
C ALA A 20 -43.05 -23.29 -38.44
N LYS A 21 -42.49 -22.22 -37.85
CA LYS A 21 -42.64 -20.84 -38.33
C LYS A 21 -42.17 -20.75 -39.78
N ILE A 22 -43.07 -20.26 -40.62
CA ILE A 22 -42.92 -20.03 -42.06
C ILE A 22 -41.73 -19.09 -42.30
N HIS A 23 -40.64 -19.64 -42.86
CA HIS A 23 -39.53 -18.87 -43.39
C HIS A 23 -39.99 -18.19 -44.68
N ASN A 24 -39.82 -16.87 -44.79
CA ASN A 24 -40.15 -16.12 -46.01
C ASN A 24 -39.26 -16.61 -47.17
N PRO A 25 -39.82 -17.17 -48.25
CA PRO A 25 -39.07 -17.90 -49.29
C PRO A 25 -38.39 -17.00 -50.34
N ASN A 26 -38.61 -15.68 -50.32
CA ASN A 26 -38.06 -14.76 -51.34
C ASN A 26 -36.78 -14.03 -50.91
N LYS A 27 -36.16 -14.40 -49.78
CA LYS A 27 -34.83 -13.88 -49.42
C LYS A 27 -33.81 -14.98 -49.69
N GLY A 28 -33.08 -14.83 -50.79
CA GLY A 28 -32.00 -15.74 -51.14
C GLY A 28 -30.97 -15.85 -50.00
N PRO A 29 -30.24 -16.99 -49.91
CA PRO A 29 -29.28 -17.26 -48.83
C PRO A 29 -28.21 -16.17 -48.69
N PHE A 30 -27.89 -15.48 -49.78
CA PHE A 30 -26.96 -14.35 -49.81
C PHE A 30 -27.43 -13.13 -49.01
N GLU A 31 -28.72 -12.76 -49.09
CA GLU A 31 -29.29 -11.64 -48.33
C GLU A 31 -29.31 -11.89 -46.82
N ILE A 32 -29.49 -13.14 -46.41
CA ILE A 32 -29.45 -13.56 -45.00
C ILE A 32 -28.02 -13.43 -44.46
N LEU A 33 -27.02 -13.85 -45.24
CA LEU A 33 -25.61 -13.70 -44.89
C LEU A 33 -25.20 -12.24 -44.79
N ILE A 34 -25.63 -11.38 -45.72
CA ILE A 34 -25.37 -9.94 -45.66
C ILE A 34 -25.99 -9.33 -44.39
N LYS A 35 -27.22 -9.68 -44.04
CA LYS A 35 -27.85 -9.18 -42.82
C LYS A 35 -27.14 -9.65 -41.56
N LYS A 36 -26.72 -10.92 -41.52
CA LYS A 36 -25.97 -11.48 -40.40
C LYS A 36 -24.60 -10.82 -40.26
N TRP A 37 -23.91 -10.60 -41.37
CA TRP A 37 -22.61 -9.92 -41.41
C TRP A 37 -22.72 -8.44 -41.02
N ARG A 38 -23.73 -7.71 -41.51
CA ARG A 38 -24.01 -6.33 -41.06
C ARG A 38 -24.38 -6.26 -39.58
N SER A 39 -25.10 -7.26 -39.05
CA SER A 39 -25.38 -7.33 -37.61
C SER A 39 -24.11 -7.56 -36.80
N TYR A 40 -23.26 -8.49 -37.25
CA TYR A 40 -21.97 -8.77 -36.61
C TYR A 40 -21.02 -7.57 -36.65
N LEU A 41 -20.96 -6.86 -37.79
CA LEU A 41 -20.19 -5.62 -37.92
C LEU A 41 -20.68 -4.52 -36.97
N ARG A 42 -22.00 -4.30 -36.86
CA ARG A 42 -22.55 -3.33 -35.91
C ARG A 42 -22.25 -3.70 -34.45
N GLU A 43 -22.33 -4.98 -34.11
CA GLU A 43 -21.98 -5.46 -32.76
C GLU A 43 -20.49 -5.28 -32.46
N LEU A 44 -19.62 -5.47 -33.47
CA LEU A 44 -18.20 -5.19 -33.34
C LEU A 44 -17.92 -3.70 -33.19
N GLU A 45 -18.58 -2.84 -33.96
CA GLU A 45 -18.46 -1.38 -33.94
C GLU A 45 -18.88 -0.82 -32.57
N GLU A 46 -20.02 -1.29 -32.03
CA GLU A 46 -20.51 -0.91 -30.69
C GLU A 46 -19.55 -1.37 -29.56
N LYS A 47 -18.99 -2.58 -29.67
CA LYS A 47 -17.98 -3.07 -28.71
C LYS A 47 -16.69 -2.26 -28.79
N THR A 48 -16.23 -1.86 -29.98
CA THR A 48 -15.04 -1.01 -30.13
C THR A 48 -15.25 0.39 -29.56
N GLU A 49 -16.41 1.01 -29.75
CA GLU A 49 -16.75 2.32 -29.16
C GLU A 49 -16.80 2.26 -27.61
N LEU A 50 -17.38 1.19 -27.05
CA LEU A 50 -17.42 0.98 -25.60
C LEU A 50 -16.02 0.79 -25.01
N ILE A 51 -15.14 0.05 -25.71
CA ILE A 51 -13.76 -0.16 -25.27
C ILE A 51 -12.95 1.13 -25.38
N LEU A 52 -13.11 1.90 -26.48
CA LEU A 52 -12.44 3.19 -26.66
C LEU A 52 -12.86 4.19 -25.58
N THR A 53 -14.16 4.31 -25.30
CA THR A 53 -14.68 5.23 -24.28
C THR A 53 -14.23 4.84 -22.88
N ALA A 54 -14.24 3.54 -22.53
CA ALA A 54 -13.72 3.06 -21.25
C ALA A 54 -12.21 3.29 -21.09
N ALA A 55 -11.44 3.10 -22.16
CA ALA A 55 -9.99 3.35 -22.16
C ALA A 55 -9.67 4.85 -22.02
N LEU A 56 -10.38 5.71 -22.74
CA LEU A 56 -10.24 7.17 -22.63
C LEU A 56 -10.65 7.67 -21.24
N GLN A 57 -11.75 7.16 -20.68
CA GLN A 57 -12.21 7.53 -19.35
C GLN A 57 -11.22 7.08 -18.27
N SER A 58 -10.66 5.86 -18.40
CA SER A 58 -9.61 5.38 -17.50
C SER A 58 -8.34 6.22 -17.60
N PHE A 59 -7.92 6.57 -18.82
CA PHE A 59 -6.76 7.42 -19.06
C PHE A 59 -6.93 8.81 -18.44
N LEU A 60 -8.10 9.44 -18.64
CA LEU A 60 -8.42 10.74 -18.05
C LEU A 60 -8.43 10.69 -16.52
N VAL A 61 -9.00 9.63 -15.92
CA VAL A 61 -8.97 9.43 -14.46
C VAL A 61 -7.53 9.30 -13.95
N CYS A 62 -6.67 8.53 -14.62
CA CYS A 62 -5.26 8.40 -14.27
C CYS A 62 -4.51 9.74 -14.38
N VAL A 63 -4.74 10.52 -15.43
CA VAL A 63 -4.12 11.84 -15.64
C VAL A 63 -4.57 12.82 -14.55
N ILE A 64 -5.86 12.85 -14.21
CA ILE A 64 -6.39 13.70 -13.13
C ILE A 64 -5.78 13.31 -11.78
N PHE A 65 -5.67 12.02 -11.47
CA PHE A 65 -5.07 11.55 -10.22
C PHE A 65 -3.57 11.89 -10.14
N ALA A 66 -2.83 11.71 -11.23
CA ALA A 66 -1.41 12.08 -11.30
C ALA A 66 -1.20 13.59 -11.15
N PHE A 67 -2.04 14.41 -11.79
CA PHE A 67 -1.96 15.86 -11.69
C PHE A 67 -2.34 16.35 -10.28
N ALA A 68 -3.39 15.76 -9.67
CA ALA A 68 -3.78 16.05 -8.30
C ALA A 68 -2.65 15.71 -7.30
N ALA A 69 -1.94 14.59 -7.49
CA ALA A 69 -0.81 14.22 -6.65
C ALA A 69 0.37 15.22 -6.73
N ILE A 70 0.60 15.83 -7.90
CA ILE A 70 1.64 16.86 -8.10
C ILE A 70 1.25 18.19 -7.44
N LEU A 71 -0.04 18.51 -7.38
CA LEU A 71 -0.56 19.75 -6.81
C LEU A 71 -0.66 19.74 -5.28
N ILE A 72 -0.42 18.61 -4.61
CA ILE A 72 -0.32 18.57 -3.15
C ILE A 72 1.09 19.04 -2.79
N PRO A 73 1.27 20.26 -2.24
CA PRO A 73 2.55 20.62 -1.65
C PRO A 73 2.82 19.65 -0.50
N THR A 74 3.75 18.71 -0.71
CA THR A 74 4.31 17.90 0.36
C THR A 74 5.25 18.81 1.15
N SER A 75 4.67 19.62 2.03
CA SER A 75 5.41 20.40 3.01
C SER A 75 6.02 19.43 4.01
N THR A 76 7.18 18.84 3.70
CA THR A 76 8.02 18.22 4.73
C THR A 76 8.66 19.35 5.53
N SER A 77 7.96 19.82 6.56
CA SER A 77 8.55 20.73 7.55
C SER A 77 9.59 19.95 8.36
N ALA A 78 10.86 20.10 8.02
CA ALA A 78 11.94 19.76 8.91
C ALA A 78 11.92 20.76 10.09
N GLN A 79 11.37 20.33 11.24
CA GLN A 79 11.17 21.18 12.43
C GLN A 79 12.41 21.25 13.34
N LEU A 80 13.56 20.72 12.89
CA LEU A 80 14.79 20.70 13.68
C LEU A 80 15.56 22.00 13.52
N THR A 81 15.93 22.60 14.65
CA THR A 81 16.86 23.74 14.69
C THR A 81 18.02 23.45 15.63
N ALA A 82 19.21 23.99 15.34
CA ALA A 82 20.41 23.76 16.15
C ALA A 82 20.33 24.40 17.55
N ASP A 83 19.41 25.34 17.73
CA ASP A 83 19.22 26.19 18.90
C ASP A 83 17.94 25.88 19.69
N PHE A 84 17.23 24.79 19.37
CA PHE A 84 15.97 24.40 20.01
C PHE A 84 16.00 24.52 21.55
N TYR A 85 17.10 24.09 22.18
CA TYR A 85 17.24 24.12 23.63
C TYR A 85 17.69 25.46 24.23
N GLN A 86 18.07 26.48 23.44
CA GLN A 86 18.62 27.73 23.97
C GLN A 86 17.67 28.45 24.94
N ASN A 87 16.36 28.45 24.63
CA ASN A 87 15.35 29.13 25.44
C ASN A 87 14.60 28.20 26.41
N VAL A 88 14.74 26.88 26.26
CA VAL A 88 14.02 25.88 27.07
C VAL A 88 14.93 25.28 28.15
N CYS A 89 16.15 24.87 27.76
CA CYS A 89 17.13 24.28 28.65
C CYS A 89 18.55 24.62 28.13
N PRO A 90 19.05 25.84 28.36
CA PRO A 90 20.36 26.27 27.85
C PRO A 90 21.52 25.40 28.38
N GLY A 91 21.30 24.75 29.53
CA GLY A 91 22.23 23.80 30.13
C GLY A 91 22.27 22.42 29.46
N ALA A 92 21.34 22.07 28.56
CA ALA A 92 21.22 20.73 27.99
C ALA A 92 22.49 20.28 27.24
N LEU A 93 22.89 21.00 26.18
CA LEU A 93 24.04 20.62 25.35
C LEU A 93 25.38 20.62 26.13
N PRO A 94 25.68 21.61 26.99
CA PRO A 94 26.86 21.55 27.87
C PRO A 94 26.85 20.34 28.81
N THR A 95 25.70 20.01 29.39
CA THR A 95 25.54 18.88 30.31
C THR A 95 25.76 17.55 29.60
N ILE A 96 25.10 17.35 28.46
CA ILE A 96 25.29 16.17 27.59
C ILE A 96 26.78 16.01 27.26
N ARG A 97 27.44 17.07 26.79
CA ARG A 97 28.87 17.06 26.43
C ARG A 97 29.76 16.67 27.62
N SER A 98 29.45 17.16 28.82
CA SER A 98 30.20 16.84 30.04
C SER A 98 30.08 15.36 30.43
N VAL A 99 28.86 14.80 30.40
CA VAL A 99 28.63 13.38 30.71
C VAL A 99 29.31 12.48 29.66
N VAL A 100 29.13 12.76 28.37
CA VAL A 100 29.77 12.00 27.28
C VAL A 100 31.29 12.03 27.40
N ARG A 101 31.90 13.20 27.67
CA ARG A 101 33.35 13.30 27.87
C ARG A 101 33.84 12.45 29.04
N ARG A 102 33.10 12.43 30.17
CA ARG A 102 33.46 11.58 31.32
C ARG A 102 33.34 10.11 30.98
N ALA A 103 32.30 9.71 30.24
CA ALA A 103 32.10 8.32 29.82
C ALA A 103 33.23 7.85 28.88
N ILE A 104 33.58 8.64 27.86
CA ILE A 104 34.68 8.34 26.91
C ILE A 104 36.04 8.28 27.62
N ARG A 105 36.29 9.17 28.58
CA ARG A 105 37.52 9.13 29.38
C ARG A 105 37.67 7.85 30.20
N ARG A 106 36.55 7.25 30.63
CA ARG A 106 36.53 6.00 31.40
C ARG A 106 36.67 4.79 30.46
N GLU A 107 35.91 4.77 29.36
CA GLU A 107 35.99 3.76 28.32
C GLU A 107 36.06 4.45 26.94
N PRO A 108 37.23 4.53 26.28
CA PRO A 108 37.35 5.21 24.98
C PRO A 108 36.41 4.65 23.91
N ARG A 109 36.14 3.33 23.94
CA ARG A 109 35.19 2.65 23.03
C ARG A 109 33.73 3.09 23.23
N MET A 110 33.41 3.79 24.31
CA MET A 110 32.06 4.31 24.56
C MET A 110 31.65 5.34 23.51
N GLY A 111 32.58 6.13 22.97
CA GLY A 111 32.28 7.08 21.89
C GLY A 111 31.74 6.39 20.64
N ALA A 112 32.38 5.29 20.22
CA ALA A 112 31.90 4.47 19.11
C ALA A 112 30.59 3.75 19.44
N SER A 113 30.38 3.35 20.71
CA SER A 113 29.16 2.68 21.15
C SER A 113 27.95 3.62 21.07
N LEU A 114 28.08 4.87 21.53
CA LEU A 114 27.04 5.90 21.44
C LEU A 114 26.73 6.30 19.99
N LEU A 115 27.76 6.42 19.15
CA LEU A 115 27.56 6.68 17.71
C LEU A 115 26.78 5.55 17.03
N ARG A 116 27.15 4.30 17.32
CA ARG A 116 26.44 3.12 16.82
C ARG A 116 25.00 3.07 17.33
N LEU A 117 24.77 3.41 18.60
CA LEU A 117 23.43 3.43 19.18
C LEU A 117 22.53 4.43 18.45
N HIS A 118 23.01 5.65 18.18
CA HIS A 118 22.27 6.65 17.40
C HIS A 118 21.98 6.17 15.96
N PHE A 119 22.95 5.52 15.31
CA PHE A 119 22.73 4.95 13.98
C PHE A 119 21.64 3.87 13.99
N HIS A 120 21.66 2.96 14.97
CA HIS A 120 20.66 1.89 15.06
C HIS A 120 19.25 2.42 15.35
N ASP A 121 19.12 3.48 16.14
CA ASP A 121 17.84 4.19 16.35
C ASP A 121 17.33 4.76 15.01
N CYS A 122 18.11 5.65 14.39
CA CYS A 122 17.69 6.34 13.17
C CYS A 122 17.42 5.42 11.97
N PHE A 123 18.08 4.26 11.89
CA PHE A 123 17.94 3.35 10.75
C PHE A 123 16.64 2.53 10.80
N VAL A 124 16.07 2.32 11.99
CA VAL A 124 14.82 1.58 12.19
C VAL A 124 13.72 2.58 12.50
N ASN A 125 12.84 2.85 11.53
CA ASN A 125 11.66 3.69 11.69
C ASN A 125 11.88 5.17 12.12
N GLY A 126 13.12 5.61 12.37
CA GLY A 126 13.48 7.02 12.55
C GLY A 126 14.22 7.31 13.85
N CYS A 127 14.68 8.55 14.03
CA CYS A 127 15.42 8.97 15.22
C CYS A 127 14.46 9.36 16.37
N ASP A 128 13.76 8.40 16.93
CA ASP A 128 12.68 8.63 17.91
C ASP A 128 13.01 8.11 19.33
N GLY A 129 14.17 7.48 19.52
CA GLY A 129 14.59 6.89 20.79
C GLY A 129 13.90 5.56 21.11
N SER A 130 13.18 4.95 20.18
CA SER A 130 12.50 3.66 20.35
C SER A 130 13.47 2.55 20.74
N VAL A 131 14.72 2.58 20.26
CA VAL A 131 15.76 1.60 20.62
C VAL A 131 16.10 1.59 22.11
N LEU A 132 15.75 2.66 22.84
CA LEU A 132 16.02 2.82 24.27
C LEU A 132 14.98 2.15 25.17
N LEU A 133 13.84 1.72 24.62
CA LEU A 133 12.77 1.11 25.39
C LEU A 133 13.11 -0.34 25.78
N ASP A 134 12.88 -0.67 27.04
CA ASP A 134 13.02 -2.03 27.57
C ASP A 134 11.79 -2.88 27.29
N ASP A 135 12.00 -4.20 27.20
CA ASP A 135 10.92 -5.17 27.14
C ASP A 135 10.08 -5.11 28.43
N THR A 136 8.76 -5.23 28.27
CA THR A 136 7.81 -5.39 29.37
C THR A 136 6.93 -6.62 29.12
N ALA A 137 6.05 -6.98 30.06
CA ALA A 137 5.16 -8.13 29.89
C ALA A 137 4.28 -8.05 28.62
N ASN A 138 3.94 -6.84 28.16
CA ASN A 138 3.02 -6.61 27.05
C ASN A 138 3.67 -5.85 25.87
N PHE A 139 4.99 -5.63 25.90
CA PHE A 139 5.71 -4.87 24.87
C PHE A 139 7.11 -5.44 24.68
N THR A 140 7.49 -5.69 23.43
CA THR A 140 8.85 -6.09 23.05
C THR A 140 9.50 -4.90 22.35
N GLY A 141 10.54 -4.35 22.97
CA GLY A 141 11.35 -3.28 22.43
C GLY A 141 12.40 -3.79 21.45
N GLU A 142 13.27 -2.89 21.00
CA GLU A 142 14.25 -3.21 19.97
C GLU A 142 15.58 -3.73 20.54
N LYS A 143 15.81 -3.60 21.85
CA LYS A 143 17.07 -4.01 22.50
C LYS A 143 17.36 -5.50 22.35
N THR A 144 16.32 -6.33 22.35
CA THR A 144 16.43 -7.79 22.25
C THR A 144 16.36 -8.29 20.81
N ALA A 145 16.19 -7.40 19.82
CA ALA A 145 16.29 -7.76 18.41
C ALA A 145 17.67 -8.33 18.08
N PHE A 146 17.73 -9.32 17.19
CA PHE A 146 18.96 -10.03 16.83
C PHE A 146 20.20 -9.15 16.56
N PRO A 147 20.13 -8.03 15.78
CA PRO A 147 21.31 -7.18 15.55
C PRO A 147 21.78 -6.39 16.79
N ASN A 148 20.90 -6.24 17.78
CA ASN A 148 21.08 -5.39 18.96
C ASN A 148 21.45 -6.20 20.20
N LEU A 149 20.92 -7.43 20.30
CA LEU A 149 21.12 -8.34 21.42
C LEU A 149 22.62 -8.59 21.68
N ASN A 150 23.07 -8.28 22.89
CA ASN A 150 24.48 -8.39 23.31
C ASN A 150 25.48 -7.62 22.41
N SER A 151 25.01 -6.61 21.67
CA SER A 151 25.76 -5.94 20.61
C SER A 151 25.71 -4.41 20.77
N LEU A 152 24.53 -3.83 21.00
CA LEU A 152 24.38 -2.42 21.36
C LEU A 152 24.76 -2.19 22.84
N ARG A 153 25.40 -1.05 23.11
CA ARG A 153 25.92 -0.67 24.44
C ARG A 153 25.81 0.84 24.63
N GLY A 154 25.93 1.31 25.87
CA GLY A 154 25.88 2.73 26.22
C GLY A 154 24.51 3.24 26.65
N PHE A 155 23.52 2.34 26.82
CA PHE A 155 22.21 2.68 27.38
C PHE A 155 22.32 3.36 28.75
N ASP A 156 23.21 2.84 29.61
CA ASP A 156 23.51 3.40 30.93
C ASP A 156 24.07 4.84 30.87
N VAL A 157 24.80 5.17 29.80
CA VAL A 157 25.33 6.52 29.59
C VAL A 157 24.21 7.45 29.11
N VAL A 158 23.28 6.97 28.27
CA VAL A 158 22.07 7.71 27.88
C VAL A 158 21.20 8.01 29.10
N ASP A 159 21.00 7.03 30.00
CA ASP A 159 20.27 7.23 31.26
C ASP A 159 20.96 8.27 32.16
N GLN A 160 22.29 8.23 32.27
CA GLN A 160 23.05 9.23 33.01
C GLN A 160 22.94 10.63 32.39
N ILE A 161 22.91 10.73 31.06
CA ILE A 161 22.70 11.99 30.35
C ILE A 161 21.30 12.52 30.67
N LYS A 162 20.27 11.70 30.51
CA LYS A 162 18.87 12.06 30.76
C LYS A 162 18.67 12.54 32.20
N ALA A 163 19.15 11.76 33.17
CA ALA A 163 19.07 12.11 34.58
C ALA A 163 19.87 13.37 34.95
N ALA A 164 20.91 13.73 34.19
CA ALA A 164 21.65 14.97 34.39
C ALA A 164 20.94 16.18 33.78
N VAL A 165 20.29 16.01 32.62
CA VAL A 165 19.51 17.07 31.95
C VAL A 165 18.24 17.38 32.76
N ASP A 166 17.56 16.38 33.31
CA ASP A 166 16.31 16.54 34.07
C ASP A 166 16.45 17.26 35.42
N LYS A 167 17.69 17.56 35.83
CA LYS A 167 17.97 18.33 37.05
C LYS A 167 17.92 19.85 36.83
N TYR A 168 17.79 20.29 35.59
CA TYR A 168 17.66 21.70 35.18
C TYR A 168 16.22 22.02 34.85
#